data_AF-A0A8D8E313-F1
#
_entry.id   AF-A0A8D8E313-F1
#
_cell.length_a   1.000
_cell.length_b   1.000
_cell.length_c   1.000
_cell.angle_alpha   90.00
_cell.angle_beta   90.00
_cell.angle_gamma   90.00
#
_symmetry.space_group_name_H-M   'P 1'
#
loop_
_entity.id
_entity.type
_entity.pdbx_description
1 polymer ?
#
loop_
_entity_poly.entity_id
_entity_poly.type
_entity_poly.pdbx_seq_one_letter_code
_entity_poly.pdbx_strand_id
1 'polypeptide(L)'
;DSLSTQSNPTSLLQSPDGEPQPSTEVDLFISTEKIMVLNTDLKEIMMDHALRTISYIADIGDLVVLMARRRFVPQEVDSGDSGGGAANATNGNQSGASQTGTTPPQKTGAGPKGNRTPKMICHVFESEEAQFIAQSIGQAFQVAYMEFLKANGIEDHSFMKEMDYQEVLNSQE
;
A
#
# COMPACT_ATOMS: atom_id res chain seq x y z
N ASP A 1 3.51 -17.99 47.85
CA ASP A 1 4.44 -17.64 46.75
C ASP A 1 4.06 -18.42 45.51
N SER A 2 3.21 -17.93 44.61
CA SER A 2 3.35 -16.76 43.72
C SER A 2 4.62 -16.79 42.87
N LEU A 3 4.54 -17.36 41.66
CA LEU A 3 4.57 -16.60 40.39
C LEU A 3 4.61 -17.57 39.20
N SER A 4 3.51 -17.58 38.46
CA SER A 4 3.42 -18.02 37.08
C SER A 4 4.10 -16.99 36.18
N THR A 5 4.74 -17.43 35.10
CA THR A 5 4.99 -16.58 33.94
C THR A 5 4.81 -17.42 32.69
N GLN A 6 3.61 -17.36 32.13
CA GLN A 6 3.33 -17.78 30.75
C GLN A 6 4.00 -16.75 29.84
N SER A 7 4.90 -17.20 28.97
CA SER A 7 5.29 -16.46 27.77
C SER A 7 4.44 -16.96 26.61
N ASN A 8 3.29 -16.32 26.39
CA ASN A 8 2.48 -16.54 25.20
C ASN A 8 2.63 -15.29 24.30
N PRO A 9 3.27 -15.37 23.12
CA PRO A 9 3.41 -14.24 22.22
C PRO A 9 2.22 -14.21 21.25
N THR A 10 1.03 -13.83 21.73
CA THR A 10 -0.19 -13.72 20.90
C THR A 10 -1.11 -12.59 21.36
N SER A 11 -0.63 -11.35 21.42
CA SER A 11 -1.44 -10.24 21.99
C SER A 11 -1.37 -8.89 21.27
N LEU A 12 -1.10 -8.83 19.96
CA LEU A 12 -1.19 -7.56 19.22
C LEU A 12 -2.24 -7.54 18.09
N LEU A 13 -3.03 -8.61 17.91
CA LEU A 13 -4.14 -8.62 16.94
C LEU A 13 -5.53 -8.73 17.60
N GLN A 14 -5.63 -8.35 18.87
CA GLN A 14 -6.90 -8.27 19.59
C GLN A 14 -7.19 -6.81 19.93
N SER A 15 -8.34 -6.30 19.50
CA SER A 15 -8.80 -4.96 19.85
C SER A 15 -8.72 -4.72 21.36
N PRO A 16 -8.33 -3.53 21.83
CA PRO A 16 -8.21 -3.23 23.26
C PRO A 16 -9.48 -3.45 24.11
N ASP A 17 -10.65 -3.69 23.51
CA ASP A 17 -11.93 -3.74 24.22
C ASP A 17 -12.81 -4.97 23.93
N GLY A 18 -12.24 -6.09 23.43
CA GLY A 18 -12.98 -7.37 23.33
C GLY A 18 -14.25 -7.35 22.46
N GLU A 19 -14.53 -6.26 21.76
CA GLU A 19 -15.58 -6.18 20.74
C GLU A 19 -15.14 -7.01 19.53
N PRO A 20 -16.05 -7.81 18.93
CA PRO A 20 -15.75 -8.47 17.67
C PRO A 20 -15.33 -7.38 16.67
N GLN A 21 -14.17 -7.58 16.04
CA GLN A 21 -13.77 -6.73 14.92
C GLN A 21 -14.90 -6.75 13.88
N PRO A 22 -15.37 -5.60 13.38
CA PRO A 22 -16.40 -5.59 12.35
C PRO A 22 -15.85 -6.29 11.10
N SER A 23 -16.34 -7.49 10.81
CA SER A 23 -16.03 -8.22 9.60
C SER A 23 -16.99 -7.80 8.49
N THR A 24 -16.49 -7.73 7.26
CA THR A 24 -17.28 -7.49 6.06
C THR A 24 -17.00 -8.62 5.11
N GLU A 25 -18.04 -9.29 4.61
CA GLU A 25 -17.87 -10.32 3.58
C GLU A 25 -17.39 -9.69 2.28
N VAL A 26 -16.38 -10.32 1.68
CA VAL A 26 -15.73 -9.83 0.47
C VAL A 26 -15.50 -10.93 -0.55
N ASP A 27 -15.54 -10.56 -1.82
CA ASP A 27 -15.10 -11.38 -2.94
C ASP A 27 -13.66 -11.01 -3.30
N LEU A 28 -12.79 -12.02 -3.41
CA LEU A 28 -11.39 -11.85 -3.79
C LEU A 28 -11.17 -12.25 -5.25
N PHE A 29 -10.67 -11.31 -6.06
CA PHE A 29 -10.28 -11.57 -7.44
C PHE A 29 -8.77 -11.52 -7.60
N ILE A 30 -8.18 -12.57 -8.17
CA ILE A 30 -6.74 -12.73 -8.35
C ILE A 30 -6.45 -12.93 -9.83
N SER A 31 -5.55 -12.12 -10.38
CA SER A 31 -5.01 -12.30 -11.73
C SER A 31 -3.50 -12.05 -11.76
N THR A 32 -2.88 -12.31 -12.91
CA THR A 32 -1.46 -11.96 -13.17
C THR A 32 -1.21 -10.45 -13.22
N GLU A 33 -2.27 -9.63 -13.30
CA GLU A 33 -2.17 -8.18 -13.37
C GLU A 33 -2.41 -7.50 -12.02
N LYS A 34 -3.42 -7.96 -11.26
CA LYS A 34 -3.88 -7.32 -10.02
C LYS A 34 -4.66 -8.26 -9.10
N ILE A 35 -4.74 -7.85 -7.84
CA ILE A 35 -5.64 -8.39 -6.82
C ILE A 35 -6.69 -7.34 -6.51
N MET A 36 -7.96 -7.72 -6.56
CA MET A 36 -9.07 -6.85 -6.20
C MET A 36 -9.89 -7.47 -5.07
N VAL A 37 -10.42 -6.61 -4.21
CA VAL A 37 -11.36 -6.99 -3.15
C VAL A 37 -12.64 -6.21 -3.40
N LEU A 38 -13.75 -6.93 -3.52
CA LEU A 38 -15.07 -6.34 -3.70
C LEU A 38 -15.91 -6.64 -2.46
N ASN A 39 -16.74 -5.70 -2.05
CA ASN A 39 -17.79 -5.97 -1.08
C ASN A 39 -18.79 -6.98 -1.67
N THR A 40 -19.14 -8.04 -0.94
CA THR A 40 -20.02 -9.11 -1.45
C THR A 40 -21.42 -8.59 -1.80
N ASP A 41 -21.96 -7.66 -1.02
CA ASP A 41 -23.34 -7.16 -1.19
C ASP A 41 -23.42 -6.03 -2.22
N LEU A 42 -22.57 -5.03 -2.06
CA LEU A 42 -22.60 -3.81 -2.86
C LEU A 42 -21.85 -3.94 -4.19
N LYS A 43 -21.03 -5.00 -4.33
CA LYS A 43 -20.08 -5.20 -5.45
C LYS A 43 -19.17 -3.98 -5.70
N GLU A 44 -18.96 -3.18 -4.66
CA GLU A 44 -18.07 -2.02 -4.69
C GLU A 44 -16.61 -2.46 -4.53
N ILE A 45 -15.72 -1.85 -5.29
CA ILE A 45 -14.28 -2.12 -5.20
C ILE A 45 -13.74 -1.48 -3.93
N MET A 46 -13.39 -2.31 -2.95
CA MET A 46 -12.77 -1.89 -1.70
C MET A 46 -11.24 -1.81 -1.84
N MET A 47 -10.67 -2.65 -2.70
CA MET A 47 -9.23 -2.68 -2.97
C MET A 47 -8.93 -3.00 -4.43
N ASP A 48 -7.93 -2.33 -5.00
CA ASP A 48 -7.37 -2.63 -6.33
C ASP A 48 -5.85 -2.43 -6.28
N HIS A 49 -5.12 -3.53 -6.09
CA HIS A 49 -3.65 -3.52 -6.05
C HIS A 49 -3.09 -4.26 -7.27
N ALA A 50 -2.28 -3.58 -8.05
CA ALA A 50 -1.51 -4.25 -9.09
C ALA A 50 -0.58 -5.32 -8.48
N LEU A 51 -0.50 -6.50 -9.09
CA LEU A 51 0.23 -7.65 -8.54
C LEU A 51 1.70 -7.30 -8.27
N ARG A 52 2.32 -6.52 -9.16
CA ARG A 52 3.69 -5.97 -9.01
C ARG A 52 3.94 -5.08 -7.78
N THR A 53 2.89 -4.67 -7.05
CA THR A 53 3.01 -3.85 -5.84
C THR A 53 2.88 -4.65 -4.55
N ILE A 54 2.30 -5.84 -4.64
CA ILE A 54 2.26 -6.80 -3.55
C ILE A 54 3.70 -7.21 -3.25
N SER A 55 4.06 -7.18 -1.98
CA SER A 55 5.43 -7.49 -1.51
C SER A 55 5.47 -8.73 -0.64
N TYR A 56 4.36 -9.08 0.00
CA TYR A 56 4.27 -10.26 0.85
C TYR A 56 2.85 -10.79 0.86
N ILE A 57 2.73 -12.10 0.85
CA ILE A 57 1.50 -12.85 1.06
C ILE A 57 1.84 -14.07 1.92
N ALA A 58 1.02 -14.34 2.92
CA ALA A 58 1.13 -15.55 3.73
C ALA A 58 -0.24 -15.97 4.27
N ASP A 59 -0.40 -17.26 4.45
CA ASP A 59 -1.44 -17.86 5.27
C ASP A 59 -0.93 -18.14 6.69
N ILE A 60 -1.77 -17.89 7.70
CA ILE A 60 -1.51 -18.21 9.10
C ILE A 60 -2.80 -18.77 9.71
N GLY A 61 -2.94 -20.09 9.72
CA GLY A 61 -4.22 -20.72 10.04
C GLY A 61 -5.27 -20.31 9.01
N ASP A 62 -6.40 -19.79 9.47
CA ASP A 62 -7.49 -19.32 8.61
C ASP A 62 -7.32 -17.85 8.20
N LEU A 63 -6.18 -17.22 8.48
CA LEU A 63 -5.89 -15.84 8.09
C LEU A 63 -5.05 -15.78 6.82
N VAL A 64 -5.38 -14.85 5.94
CA VAL A 64 -4.56 -14.42 4.80
C VAL A 64 -4.03 -13.02 5.06
N VAL A 65 -2.72 -12.85 5.10
CA VAL A 65 -2.04 -11.57 5.29
C VAL A 65 -1.43 -11.12 3.97
N LEU A 66 -1.90 -10.00 3.42
CA LEU A 66 -1.44 -9.41 2.17
C LEU A 66 -0.83 -8.04 2.40
N MET A 67 0.46 -7.87 2.08
CA MET A 67 1.12 -6.56 2.16
C MET A 67 1.43 -5.99 0.77
N ALA A 68 1.05 -4.73 0.56
CA ALA A 68 1.25 -4.02 -0.70
C ALA A 68 1.96 -2.68 -0.48
N ARG A 69 2.85 -2.32 -1.40
CA ARG A 69 3.44 -0.97 -1.46
C ARG A 69 2.38 0.04 -1.84
N ARG A 70 2.15 1.04 -0.99
CA ARG A 70 1.23 2.13 -1.29
C ARG A 70 1.81 3.00 -2.40
N ARG A 71 1.08 3.14 -3.51
CA ARG A 71 1.38 4.21 -4.48
C ARG A 71 1.02 5.55 -3.84
N PHE A 72 1.94 6.49 -3.84
CA PHE A 72 1.64 7.86 -3.46
C PHE A 72 0.72 8.47 -4.51
N VAL A 73 -0.58 8.45 -4.26
CA VAL A 73 -1.49 9.48 -4.80
C VAL A 73 -1.25 10.73 -3.96
N PRO A 74 -0.82 11.86 -4.54
CA PRO A 74 -0.96 13.14 -3.85
C PRO A 74 -2.46 13.30 -3.60
N GLN A 75 -2.86 13.15 -2.34
CA GLN A 75 -4.21 13.50 -1.94
C GLN A 75 -4.30 15.01 -2.16
N GLU A 76 -5.05 15.44 -3.18
CA GLU A 76 -5.41 16.83 -3.33
C GLU A 76 -6.02 17.27 -2.00
N VAL A 77 -5.45 18.33 -1.45
CA VAL A 77 -5.80 18.86 -0.14
C VAL A 77 -7.24 19.35 -0.19
N ASP A 78 -8.18 18.56 0.33
CA ASP A 78 -9.41 19.14 0.87
C ASP A 78 -9.04 19.81 2.20
N SER A 79 -8.57 21.05 2.11
CA SER A 79 -8.46 21.97 3.24
C SER A 79 -9.72 22.82 3.26
N GLY A 80 -10.84 22.18 3.55
CA GLY A 80 -12.12 22.81 3.84
C GLY A 80 -12.48 22.60 5.31
N ASP A 81 -12.17 23.62 6.11
CA ASP A 81 -12.91 24.06 7.31
C ASP A 81 -12.22 24.04 8.69
N SER A 82 -12.53 25.13 9.42
CA SER A 82 -12.32 25.47 10.83
C SER A 82 -10.92 25.95 11.23
N GLY A 83 -10.65 27.21 11.59
CA GLY A 83 -11.49 28.36 11.92
C GLY A 83 -10.82 29.20 13.02
N GLY A 84 -10.81 30.54 12.86
CA GLY A 84 -10.73 31.47 13.99
C GLY A 84 -9.55 32.47 14.03
N GLY A 85 -9.87 33.77 13.94
CA GLY A 85 -9.03 34.83 14.53
C GLY A 85 -8.93 36.13 13.73
N ALA A 86 -9.87 37.06 13.95
CA ALA A 86 -9.95 38.38 13.34
C ALA A 86 -9.00 39.44 13.94
N ALA A 87 -8.53 40.39 13.12
CA ALA A 87 -8.33 41.85 13.38
C ALA A 87 -7.46 42.44 12.25
N ASN A 88 -8.00 43.14 11.24
CA ASN A 88 -8.41 44.55 11.16
C ASN A 88 -7.25 45.58 11.14
N ALA A 89 -6.99 46.23 9.98
CA ALA A 89 -6.79 47.68 9.85
C ALA A 89 -6.50 48.12 8.39
N THR A 90 -7.00 49.32 8.08
CA THR A 90 -7.35 49.97 6.81
C THR A 90 -6.22 50.79 6.13
N ASN A 91 -6.49 51.17 4.85
CA ASN A 91 -5.96 52.24 3.96
C ASN A 91 -5.05 51.74 2.84
N GLY A 92 -5.26 51.97 1.54
CA GLY A 92 -6.05 52.99 0.83
C GLY A 92 -5.13 54.03 0.16
N ASN A 93 -4.71 53.82 -1.11
CA ASN A 93 -4.73 54.86 -2.17
C ASN A 93 -4.28 54.35 -3.56
N GLN A 94 -4.89 54.92 -4.59
CA GLN A 94 -4.53 54.93 -6.03
C GLN A 94 -3.15 55.64 -6.22
N SER A 95 -2.38 55.62 -7.31
CA SER A 95 -2.50 55.36 -8.76
C SER A 95 -1.07 55.49 -9.36
N GLY A 96 -0.83 55.05 -10.60
CA GLY A 96 0.23 55.63 -11.45
C GLY A 96 1.28 54.67 -12.02
N ALA A 97 1.38 54.66 -13.35
CA ALA A 97 2.29 53.87 -14.16
C ALA A 97 3.78 54.30 -14.03
N SER A 98 4.71 53.36 -14.29
CA SER A 98 5.82 53.48 -15.27
C SER A 98 6.99 52.49 -15.01
N GLN A 99 7.26 51.65 -16.00
CA GLN A 99 8.55 51.25 -16.59
C GLN A 99 9.82 50.91 -15.76
N THR A 100 10.44 49.80 -16.20
CA THR A 100 11.88 49.48 -16.36
C THR A 100 12.73 48.95 -15.18
N GLY A 101 13.46 47.86 -15.45
CA GLY A 101 14.86 47.69 -14.99
C GLY A 101 15.16 46.54 -14.03
N THR A 102 15.48 45.36 -14.58
CA THR A 102 16.59 44.44 -14.19
C THR A 102 17.02 44.34 -12.70
N THR A 103 16.61 43.27 -12.00
CA THR A 103 17.48 42.32 -11.22
C THR A 103 16.61 41.34 -10.41
N PRO A 104 16.80 40.00 -10.49
CA PRO A 104 16.29 39.10 -9.47
C PRO A 104 17.35 38.83 -8.39
N PRO A 105 17.06 39.03 -7.09
CA PRO A 105 17.82 38.41 -6.02
C PRO A 105 17.37 36.93 -5.91
N GLN A 106 18.21 36.01 -6.37
CA GLN A 106 17.97 34.57 -6.30
C GLN A 106 18.16 34.08 -4.85
N LYS A 107 17.09 34.10 -4.05
CA LYS A 107 17.05 33.44 -2.74
C LYS A 107 15.65 32.94 -2.39
N THR A 108 15.19 31.88 -3.04
CA THR A 108 14.11 31.00 -2.58
C THR A 108 14.19 29.72 -3.41
N GLY A 109 14.03 28.50 -2.93
CA GLY A 109 14.05 27.94 -1.61
C GLY A 109 14.37 26.46 -1.85
N ALA A 110 15.28 25.90 -1.06
CA ALA A 110 15.39 24.45 -0.96
C ALA A 110 14.10 23.97 -0.30
N GLY A 111 13.07 23.68 -1.11
CA GLY A 111 11.93 22.90 -0.66
C GLY A 111 12.45 21.55 -0.18
N PRO A 112 11.93 21.01 0.93
CA PRO A 112 12.49 19.80 1.52
C PRO A 112 12.34 18.67 0.48
N LYS A 113 13.47 18.13 0.02
CA LYS A 113 13.54 16.77 -0.54
C LYS A 113 13.19 15.83 0.60
N GLY A 114 11.92 15.76 0.95
CA GLY A 114 11.41 14.81 1.92
C GLY A 114 11.64 13.44 1.33
N ASN A 115 12.65 12.73 1.82
CA ASN A 115 12.76 11.28 1.69
C ASN A 115 11.46 10.69 2.25
N ARG A 116 10.45 10.50 1.39
CA ARG A 116 9.22 9.83 1.78
C ARG A 116 9.56 8.34 1.83
N THR A 117 9.68 7.82 3.04
CA THR A 117 9.85 6.38 3.26
C THR A 117 8.69 5.63 2.58
N PRO A 118 8.97 4.55 1.83
CA PRO A 118 7.91 3.72 1.26
C PRO A 118 6.96 3.25 2.36
N LYS A 119 5.65 3.45 2.19
CA LYS A 119 4.63 2.98 3.13
C LYS A 119 4.01 1.67 2.63
N MET A 120 3.94 0.68 3.50
CA MET A 120 3.25 -0.59 3.25
C MET A 120 1.82 -0.52 3.80
N ILE A 121 0.88 -1.14 3.11
CA ILE A 121 -0.47 -1.43 3.60
C ILE A 121 -0.55 -2.93 3.86
N CYS A 122 -1.11 -3.33 5.00
CA CYS A 122 -1.36 -4.72 5.37
C CYS A 122 -2.87 -4.96 5.40
N HIS A 123 -3.34 -5.95 4.65
CA HIS A 123 -4.71 -6.43 4.65
C HIS A 123 -4.75 -7.81 5.29
N VAL A 124 -5.72 -8.05 6.16
CA VAL A 124 -5.93 -9.33 6.82
C VAL A 124 -7.33 -9.80 6.47
N PHE A 125 -7.42 -11.00 5.92
CA PHE A 125 -8.67 -11.68 5.59
C PHE A 125 -8.78 -12.96 6.40
N GLU A 126 -10.00 -13.37 6.72
CA GLU A 126 -10.29 -14.65 7.36
C GLU A 126 -11.03 -15.55 6.36
N SER A 127 -10.57 -16.78 6.20
CA SER A 127 -11.14 -17.78 5.30
C SER A 127 -10.64 -19.17 5.65
N GLU A 128 -11.53 -20.16 5.65
CA GLU A 128 -11.17 -21.59 5.73
C GLU A 128 -10.30 -22.03 4.54
N GLU A 129 -10.33 -21.27 3.44
CA GLU A 129 -9.56 -21.51 2.22
C GLU A 129 -8.25 -20.70 2.19
N ALA A 130 -7.80 -20.14 3.32
CA ALA A 130 -6.64 -19.25 3.38
C ALA A 130 -5.39 -19.82 2.68
N GLN A 131 -5.09 -21.10 2.90
CA GLN A 131 -3.97 -21.78 2.25
C GLN A 131 -4.10 -21.80 0.73
N PHE A 132 -5.29 -22.09 0.19
CA PHE A 132 -5.54 -22.11 -1.25
C PHE A 132 -5.47 -20.71 -1.86
N ILE A 133 -5.94 -19.69 -1.14
CA ILE A 133 -5.85 -18.29 -1.56
C ILE A 133 -4.37 -17.87 -1.66
N ALA A 134 -3.57 -18.12 -0.62
CA ALA A 134 -2.15 -17.79 -0.60
C ALA A 134 -1.40 -18.50 -1.73
N GLN A 135 -1.66 -19.79 -1.94
CA GLN A 135 -1.08 -20.55 -3.06
C GLN A 135 -1.50 -19.99 -4.42
N SER A 136 -2.77 -19.65 -4.61
CA SER A 136 -3.28 -19.10 -5.87
C SER A 136 -2.63 -17.77 -6.22
N ILE A 137 -2.41 -16.90 -5.23
CA ILE A 137 -1.65 -15.65 -5.41
C ILE A 137 -0.19 -15.95 -5.75
N GLY A 138 0.45 -16.90 -5.05
CA GLY A 138 1.82 -17.35 -5.36
C GLY A 138 1.97 -17.86 -6.80
N GLN A 139 1.00 -18.64 -7.29
CA GLN A 139 0.98 -19.10 -8.68
C GLN A 139 0.81 -17.94 -9.66
N ALA A 140 -0.06 -16.96 -9.35
CA ALA A 140 -0.20 -15.77 -10.19
C ALA A 140 1.11 -14.98 -10.29
N PHE A 141 1.87 -14.87 -9.20
CA PHE A 141 3.21 -14.28 -9.21
C PHE A 141 4.19 -15.06 -10.08
N GLN A 142 4.24 -16.38 -9.96
CA GLN A 142 5.08 -17.23 -10.80
C GLN A 142 4.78 -16.99 -12.28
N VAL A 143 3.50 -17.04 -12.66
CA VAL A 143 3.08 -16.86 -14.05
C VAL A 143 3.45 -15.45 -14.54
N ALA A 144 3.12 -14.41 -13.77
CA ALA A 144 3.46 -13.03 -14.12
C ALA A 144 4.97 -12.79 -14.25
N TYR A 145 5.78 -13.43 -13.40
CA TYR A 145 7.24 -13.36 -13.48
C TYR A 145 7.78 -14.04 -14.73
N MET A 146 7.29 -15.23 -15.07
CA MET A 146 7.65 -15.95 -16.29
C MET A 146 7.26 -15.15 -17.55
N GLU A 147 6.05 -14.57 -17.57
CA GLU A 147 5.59 -13.68 -18.65
C GLU A 147 6.49 -12.45 -18.78
N PHE A 148 6.88 -11.84 -17.66
CA PHE A 148 7.80 -10.72 -17.65
C PHE A 148 9.16 -11.09 -18.24
N LEU A 149 9.74 -12.22 -17.86
CA LEU A 149 11.04 -12.67 -18.40
C LEU A 149 10.96 -12.93 -19.91
N LYS A 150 9.89 -13.63 -20.35
CA LYS A 150 9.64 -13.91 -21.77
C LYS A 150 9.50 -12.62 -22.58
N ALA A 151 8.74 -11.64 -22.09
CA ALA A 151 8.56 -10.36 -22.77
C ALA A 151 9.87 -9.55 -22.90
N ASN A 152 10.86 -9.81 -22.05
CA ASN A 152 12.19 -9.19 -22.11
C ASN A 152 13.22 -10.05 -22.87
N GLY A 153 12.80 -11.13 -23.55
CA GLY A 153 13.66 -11.96 -24.39
C GLY A 153 14.53 -12.97 -23.62
N ILE A 154 14.19 -13.25 -22.37
CA ILE A 154 14.86 -14.26 -21.53
C ILE A 154 14.05 -15.56 -21.68
N GLU A 155 14.26 -16.28 -22.78
CA GLU A 155 13.44 -17.46 -23.16
C GLU A 155 14.15 -18.81 -23.00
N ASP A 156 15.33 -18.87 -22.36
CA ASP A 156 16.09 -20.12 -22.31
C ASP A 156 15.40 -21.13 -21.38
N HIS A 157 14.82 -22.18 -21.98
CA HIS A 157 14.02 -23.22 -21.31
C HIS A 157 14.80 -23.99 -20.22
N SER A 158 16.13 -23.97 -20.30
CA SER A 158 17.06 -24.49 -19.29
C SER A 158 17.02 -23.66 -18.00
N PHE A 159 16.95 -22.32 -18.09
CA PHE A 159 16.84 -21.42 -16.95
C PHE A 159 15.44 -21.40 -16.33
N MET A 160 14.38 -21.52 -17.14
CA MET A 160 12.99 -21.49 -16.66
C MET A 160 12.63 -22.70 -15.79
N LYS A 161 13.31 -23.84 -15.98
CA LYS A 161 13.08 -25.07 -15.21
C LYS A 161 13.84 -25.09 -13.87
N GLU A 162 14.87 -24.27 -13.76
CA GLU A 162 15.76 -24.21 -12.59
C GLU A 162 15.52 -22.97 -11.73
N MET A 163 14.83 -21.95 -12.25
CA MET A 163 14.51 -20.75 -11.49
C MET A 163 13.12 -20.86 -10.86
N ASP A 164 13.04 -21.59 -9.75
CA ASP A 164 11.89 -21.54 -8.85
C ASP A 164 11.74 -20.08 -8.39
N TYR A 165 10.57 -19.47 -8.59
CA TYR A 165 10.31 -18.11 -8.08
C TYR A 165 10.53 -18.05 -6.58
N GLN A 166 10.31 -19.17 -5.88
CA GLN A 166 10.61 -19.34 -4.47
C GLN A 166 12.11 -19.11 -4.19
N GLU A 167 13.03 -19.59 -5.03
CA GLU A 167 14.48 -19.36 -4.87
C GLU A 167 14.86 -17.89 -5.11
N VAL A 168 14.26 -17.24 -6.11
CA VAL A 168 14.48 -15.81 -6.37
C VAL A 168 13.98 -14.95 -5.21
N LEU A 169 12.84 -15.30 -4.61
CA LEU A 169 12.34 -14.65 -3.40
C LEU A 169 13.27 -14.91 -2.20
N ASN A 170 13.69 -16.16 -1.99
CA ASN A 170 14.57 -16.54 -0.88
C ASN A 170 15.97 -15.90 -0.99
N SER A 171 16.44 -15.59 -2.20
CA SER A 171 17.73 -14.93 -2.43
C SER A 171 17.73 -13.42 -2.14
N GLN A 172 16.55 -12.81 -1.93
CA GLN A 172 16.39 -11.38 -1.63
C GLN A 172 16.29 -11.09 -0.11
N GLU A 173 16.38 -12.11 0.74
CA GLU A 173 16.56 -12.02 2.19
C GLU A 173 18.05 -11.92 2.56
#